data_AF-A0A0P7VYK4-F1
#
_entry.id   AF-A0A0P7VYK4-F1
#
_cell.length_a   1.000
_cell.length_b   1.000
_cell.length_c   1.000
_cell.angle_alpha   90.00
_cell.angle_beta   90.00
_cell.angle_gamma   90.00
#
_symmetry.space_group_name_H-M   'P 1'
#
loop_
_entity.id
_entity.type
_entity.pdbx_description
1 polymer ?
#
loop_
_entity_poly.entity_id
_entity_poly.type
_entity_poly.pdbx_seq_one_letter_code
_entity_poly.pdbx_strand_id
1 'polypeptide(L)'
;MRPPGGGRAHARAASGPGKKRLRHTLNASEYNNLFVEISTAKGHTWHKMARNITTESVKMRFFAEAFSRPLIDNTLRGLWCEFMIAEALGPECASTGFSWYPWDLQIGDGRTTFPERIRIQVKNSASLQSWNQANGQKTDPLFSLTWRKKPYYFERDDPGIPCETEGFLCDLFILCHHPVTDIGTADQRDPGQWDFYLLPVHGPNSAVTQAELQWAQQKLRETGRNSSTQRRPSTLRSGIRGRQPCEPVGISDLTIDRIRATFGTR
;
A
#
# COMPACT_ATOMS: atom_id res chain seq x y z
N MET A 1 2.47 54.59 -57.10
CA MET A 1 1.58 55.01 -56.00
C MET A 1 1.67 53.99 -54.87
N ARG A 2 2.16 54.40 -53.69
CA ARG A 2 1.94 53.69 -52.42
C ARG A 2 0.52 54.00 -51.93
N PRO A 3 -0.04 53.13 -51.07
CA PRO A 3 -0.30 53.59 -49.71
C PRO A 3 0.35 52.70 -48.61
N PRO A 4 0.41 53.21 -47.36
CA PRO A 4 1.34 52.82 -46.30
C PRO A 4 0.68 51.81 -45.33
N GLY A 5 1.39 51.02 -44.53
CA GLY A 5 2.26 51.42 -43.42
C GLY A 5 1.76 50.72 -42.17
N GLY A 6 2.63 49.99 -41.47
CA GLY A 6 2.28 49.26 -40.24
C GLY A 6 3.53 48.63 -39.64
N GLY A 7 4.26 49.41 -38.85
CA GLY A 7 5.51 49.00 -38.21
C GLY A 7 5.29 47.86 -37.21
N ARG A 8 6.18 46.86 -37.24
CA ARG A 8 6.34 45.91 -36.14
C ARG A 8 7.40 46.45 -35.20
N ALA A 9 6.95 46.94 -34.04
CA ALA A 9 7.78 47.20 -32.89
C ALA A 9 8.17 45.87 -32.20
N HIS A 10 9.43 45.80 -31.76
CA HIS A 10 9.97 44.74 -30.93
C HIS A 10 9.22 44.59 -29.62
N ALA A 11 8.91 43.35 -29.23
CA ALA A 11 8.70 42.97 -27.84
C ALA A 11 9.65 41.83 -27.49
N ARG A 12 10.61 42.16 -26.60
CA ARG A 12 11.56 41.24 -25.97
C ARG A 12 10.81 40.12 -25.25
N ALA A 13 11.23 38.89 -25.49
CA ALA A 13 10.85 37.76 -24.64
C ALA A 13 11.46 37.96 -23.25
N ALA A 14 10.62 38.25 -22.25
CA ALA A 14 11.00 38.21 -20.85
C ALA A 14 11.08 36.75 -20.42
N SER A 15 12.30 36.30 -20.10
CA SER A 15 12.58 35.05 -19.42
C SER A 15 11.93 35.06 -18.02
N GLY A 16 10.84 34.31 -17.87
CA GLY A 16 10.20 34.09 -16.57
C GLY A 16 11.14 33.33 -15.61
N PRO A 17 11.04 33.58 -14.29
CA PRO A 17 11.93 32.99 -13.31
C PRO A 17 11.75 31.47 -13.27
N GLY A 18 12.86 30.76 -13.45
CA GLY A 18 12.91 29.30 -13.41
C GLY A 18 12.34 28.77 -12.10
N LYS A 19 11.41 27.83 -12.21
CA LYS A 19 10.92 27.00 -11.10
C LYS A 19 12.11 26.24 -10.50
N LYS A 20 12.76 26.82 -9.48
CA LYS A 20 13.70 26.09 -8.64
C LYS A 20 12.92 24.99 -7.92
N ARG A 21 13.06 23.74 -8.39
CA ARG A 21 12.76 22.56 -7.57
C ARG A 21 13.63 22.68 -6.31
N LEU A 22 13.01 22.99 -5.18
CA LEU A 22 13.64 22.83 -3.87
C LEU A 22 13.86 21.33 -3.64
N ARG A 23 15.00 20.82 -4.10
CA ARG A 23 15.59 19.61 -3.53
C ARG A 23 16.13 20.00 -2.17
N HIS A 24 15.33 19.84 -1.13
CA HIS A 24 15.88 19.77 0.22
C HIS A 24 16.56 18.41 0.35
N THR A 25 17.85 18.39 0.05
CA THR A 25 18.77 17.38 0.56
C THR A 25 18.77 17.51 2.08
N LEU A 26 18.40 16.43 2.77
CA LEU A 26 18.72 16.27 4.19
C LEU A 26 20.22 16.54 4.36
N ASN A 27 20.56 17.32 5.39
CA ASN A 27 21.94 17.69 5.69
C ASN A 27 22.75 16.41 5.93
N ALA A 28 23.81 16.20 5.15
CA ALA A 28 24.74 15.09 5.31
C ALA A 28 25.46 15.07 6.67
N SER A 29 25.31 16.14 7.48
CA SER A 29 25.98 16.32 8.76
C SER A 29 25.52 15.34 9.86
N GLU A 30 24.27 14.87 9.83
CA GLU A 30 23.78 13.91 10.84
C GLU A 30 24.25 12.47 10.59
N TYR A 31 24.66 12.16 9.36
CA TYR A 31 25.32 10.89 9.01
C TYR A 31 26.86 10.96 9.08
N ASN A 32 27.45 12.15 9.32
CA ASN A 32 28.89 12.38 9.20
C ASN A 32 29.68 12.41 10.51
N ASN A 33 29.08 12.11 11.67
CA ASN A 33 29.82 12.07 12.94
C ASN A 33 30.73 10.82 13.13
N LEU A 34 31.23 10.23 12.04
CA LEU A 34 32.15 9.08 12.08
C LEU A 34 33.44 9.29 11.27
N PHE A 35 33.79 10.54 10.94
CA PHE A 35 35.15 10.85 10.52
C PHE A 35 36.01 11.09 11.76
N VAL A 36 36.83 10.10 12.12
CA VAL A 36 37.93 10.32 13.06
C VAL A 36 39.04 11.04 12.29
N GLU A 37 39.31 12.31 12.64
CA GLU A 37 40.56 12.96 12.24
C GLU A 37 41.72 12.29 12.97
N ILE A 38 42.42 11.37 12.29
CA ILE A 38 43.77 10.98 12.71
C ILE A 38 44.74 11.89 11.96
N SER A 39 45.14 12.98 12.61
CA SER A 39 46.27 13.77 12.15
C SER A 39 47.56 13.01 12.51
N THR A 40 48.27 12.48 11.52
CA THR A 40 49.69 12.17 11.67
C THR A 40 50.48 13.03 10.70
N ALA A 41 51.43 13.79 11.25
CA ALA A 41 52.33 14.62 10.48
C ALA A 41 53.11 13.77 9.47
N LYS A 42 53.15 14.27 8.23
CA LYS A 42 53.91 13.79 7.05
C LYS A 42 53.27 12.64 6.27
N GLY A 43 52.73 13.00 5.10
CA GLY A 43 52.42 12.08 4.01
C GLY A 43 50.93 11.90 3.78
N HIS A 44 50.38 12.57 2.76
CA HIS A 44 49.00 12.37 2.31
C HIS A 44 48.86 10.97 1.70
N THR A 45 48.46 10.00 2.52
CA THR A 45 47.93 8.72 2.08
C THR A 45 46.44 8.70 2.40
N TRP A 46 45.62 8.78 1.35
CA TRP A 46 44.18 8.54 1.46
C TRP A 46 43.96 7.05 1.64
N HIS A 47 44.04 6.56 2.87
CA HIS A 47 43.52 5.23 3.18
C HIS A 47 42.01 5.28 3.05
N LYS A 48 41.49 4.80 1.92
CA LYS A 48 40.08 4.51 1.73
C LYS A 48 39.74 3.35 2.68
N MET A 49 39.50 3.64 3.96
CA MET A 49 38.99 2.64 4.88
C MET A 49 37.64 2.19 4.33
N ALA A 50 37.60 0.97 3.81
CA ALA A 50 36.36 0.34 3.39
C ALA A 50 35.44 0.35 4.61
N ARG A 51 34.29 1.03 4.52
CA ARG A 51 33.29 0.93 5.59
C ARG A 51 32.90 -0.54 5.68
N ASN A 52 32.98 -1.13 6.86
CA ASN A 52 32.40 -2.44 7.13
C ASN A 52 30.88 -2.29 7.03
N ILE A 53 30.33 -2.60 5.86
CA ILE A 53 28.88 -2.66 5.63
C ILE A 53 28.38 -3.92 6.34
N THR A 54 27.57 -3.75 7.37
CA THR A 54 26.93 -4.84 8.12
C THR A 54 25.46 -4.95 7.74
N THR A 55 24.88 -6.14 7.91
CA THR A 55 23.43 -6.36 7.75
C THR A 55 22.62 -5.36 8.58
N GLU A 56 23.04 -5.09 9.82
CA GLU A 56 22.36 -4.15 10.71
C GLU A 56 22.44 -2.72 10.18
N SER A 57 23.60 -2.29 9.67
CA SER A 57 23.75 -0.96 9.08
C SER A 57 22.84 -0.74 7.86
N VAL A 58 22.63 -1.79 7.05
CA VAL A 58 21.73 -1.75 5.88
C VAL A 58 20.27 -1.68 6.33
N LYS A 59 19.86 -2.51 7.31
CA LYS A 59 18.51 -2.48 7.88
C LYS A 59 18.20 -1.11 8.47
N MET A 60 19.08 -0.58 9.31
CA MET A 60 18.91 0.74 9.93
C MET A 60 18.81 1.85 8.89
N ARG A 61 19.67 1.86 7.86
CA ARG A 61 19.58 2.83 6.77
C ARG A 61 18.27 2.71 6.00
N PHE A 62 17.81 1.48 5.73
CA PHE A 62 16.53 1.24 5.06
C PHE A 62 15.38 1.81 5.89
N PHE A 63 15.26 1.44 7.16
CA PHE A 63 14.20 1.93 8.04
C PHE A 63 14.24 3.45 8.18
N ALA A 64 15.42 4.02 8.42
CA ALA A 64 15.58 5.46 8.57
C ALA A 64 15.11 6.22 7.33
N GLU A 65 15.49 5.78 6.12
CA GLU A 65 15.08 6.46 4.89
C GLU A 65 13.61 6.22 4.55
N ALA A 66 13.15 4.96 4.63
CA ALA A 66 11.79 4.53 4.31
C ALA A 66 10.72 5.20 5.17
N PHE A 67 11.01 5.41 6.46
CA PHE A 67 10.06 5.91 7.45
C PHE A 67 10.50 7.23 8.09
N SER A 68 11.45 7.95 7.46
CA SER A 68 11.90 9.29 7.87
C SER A 68 10.79 10.33 7.94
N ARG A 69 9.66 10.10 7.25
CA ARG A 69 8.55 11.05 7.12
C ARG A 69 7.23 10.42 7.58
N PRO A 70 6.31 11.22 8.12
CA PRO A 70 4.98 10.75 8.53
C PRO A 70 4.16 10.13 7.38
N LEU A 71 4.25 10.66 6.16
CA LEU A 71 3.55 10.06 5.01
C LEU A 71 4.46 9.05 4.32
N ILE A 72 4.02 7.80 4.32
CA ILE A 72 4.76 6.67 3.74
C ILE A 72 4.58 6.70 2.22
N ASP A 73 5.66 6.42 1.48
CA ASP A 73 5.60 6.29 0.03
C ASP A 73 4.71 5.11 -0.39
N ASN A 74 4.01 5.25 -1.51
CA ASN A 74 3.13 4.20 -2.04
C ASN A 74 3.82 2.85 -2.22
N THR A 75 5.12 2.85 -2.53
CA THR A 75 5.90 1.63 -2.74
C THR A 75 5.97 0.79 -1.46
N LEU A 76 5.97 1.43 -0.29
CA LEU A 76 6.12 0.76 1.01
C LEU A 76 4.82 0.74 1.82
N ARG A 77 3.84 1.59 1.49
CA ARG A 77 2.60 1.70 2.26
C ARG A 77 1.78 0.41 2.28
N GLY A 78 1.76 -0.34 1.18
CA GLY A 78 1.10 -1.65 1.14
C GLY A 78 1.71 -2.62 2.14
N LEU A 79 3.04 -2.74 2.08
CA LEU A 79 3.78 -3.60 2.99
C LEU A 79 3.66 -3.17 4.46
N TRP A 80 3.66 -1.86 4.72
CA TRP A 80 3.40 -1.31 6.05
C TRP A 80 2.03 -1.75 6.58
N CYS A 81 0.99 -1.69 5.75
CA CYS A 81 -0.36 -2.13 6.12
C CYS A 81 -0.42 -3.64 6.40
N GLU A 82 0.22 -4.46 5.57
CA GLU A 82 0.29 -5.91 5.77
C GLU A 82 0.93 -6.25 7.12
N PHE A 83 2.08 -5.66 7.44
CA PHE A 83 2.77 -5.92 8.69
C PHE A 83 2.05 -5.35 9.91
N MET A 84 1.42 -4.18 9.79
CA MET A 84 0.57 -3.63 10.85
C MET A 84 -0.60 -4.57 11.19
N ILE A 85 -1.23 -5.16 10.18
CA ILE A 85 -2.30 -6.15 10.38
C ILE A 85 -1.73 -7.44 10.98
N ALA A 86 -0.63 -7.96 10.44
CA ALA A 86 -0.02 -9.18 10.94
C ALA A 86 0.37 -9.06 12.43
N GLU A 87 0.95 -7.91 12.82
CA GLU A 87 1.26 -7.61 14.22
C GLU A 87 0.00 -7.58 15.11
N ALA A 88 -1.08 -6.95 14.65
CA ALA A 88 -2.34 -6.91 15.40
C ALA A 88 -3.00 -8.28 15.57
N LEU A 89 -2.87 -9.16 14.56
CA LEU A 89 -3.40 -10.53 14.60
C LEU A 89 -2.49 -11.52 15.33
N GLY A 90 -1.23 -11.14 15.59
CA GLY A 90 -0.28 -11.92 16.36
C GLY A 90 0.30 -13.12 15.61
N PRO A 91 0.92 -14.06 16.35
CA PRO A 91 1.77 -15.12 15.76
C PRO A 91 1.02 -16.15 14.90
N GLU A 92 -0.31 -16.21 15.02
CA GLU A 92 -1.15 -17.09 14.18
C GLU A 92 -1.32 -16.56 12.75
N CYS A 93 -0.98 -15.29 12.50
CA CYS A 93 -1.05 -14.66 11.20
C CYS A 93 0.31 -14.69 10.49
N ALA A 94 0.45 -15.51 9.46
CA ALA A 94 1.63 -15.57 8.61
C ALA A 94 1.58 -14.51 7.50
N SER A 95 2.72 -13.87 7.23
CA SER A 95 2.93 -13.01 6.05
C SER A 95 3.32 -13.87 4.85
N THR A 96 2.42 -14.02 3.89
CA THR A 96 2.61 -14.89 2.70
C THR A 96 2.95 -14.12 1.43
N GLY A 97 2.73 -12.80 1.41
CA GLY A 97 2.95 -11.95 0.23
C GLY A 97 4.39 -12.01 -0.33
N PHE A 98 5.40 -12.20 0.54
CA PHE A 98 6.80 -12.36 0.11
C PHE A 98 7.10 -13.67 -0.61
N SER A 99 6.31 -14.71 -0.35
CA SER A 99 6.40 -15.99 -1.03
C SER A 99 5.63 -16.00 -2.35
N TRP A 100 5.19 -14.83 -2.85
CA TRP A 100 4.41 -14.68 -4.08
C TRP A 100 3.06 -15.40 -4.06
N TYR A 101 2.51 -15.62 -2.87
CA TYR A 101 1.17 -16.17 -2.74
C TYR A 101 0.17 -15.21 -3.37
N PRO A 102 -0.96 -15.69 -3.91
CA PRO A 102 -1.98 -14.81 -4.46
C PRO A 102 -2.78 -14.08 -3.37
N TRP A 103 -2.39 -14.16 -2.11
CA TRP A 103 -2.90 -13.41 -0.96
C TRP A 103 -1.73 -12.97 -0.07
N ASP A 104 -1.96 -11.93 0.73
CA ASP A 104 -0.88 -11.23 1.43
C ASP A 104 -0.60 -11.82 2.82
N LEU A 105 -1.67 -12.17 3.55
CA LEU A 105 -1.61 -12.74 4.90
C LEU A 105 -2.47 -14.00 5.02
N GLN A 106 -2.17 -14.84 6.01
CA GLN A 106 -2.89 -16.08 6.25
C GLN A 106 -3.01 -16.39 7.74
N ILE A 107 -4.22 -16.71 8.18
CA ILE A 107 -4.47 -17.33 9.50
C ILE A 107 -4.66 -18.83 9.30
N GLY A 108 -4.02 -19.65 10.14
CA GLY A 108 -4.10 -21.10 10.09
C GLY A 108 -3.14 -21.77 9.09
N ASP A 109 -3.18 -23.10 9.03
CA ASP A 109 -2.27 -23.91 8.22
C ASP A 109 -2.56 -23.75 6.71
N GLY A 110 -1.52 -23.45 5.93
CA GLY A 110 -1.57 -23.29 4.48
C GLY A 110 -2.09 -24.50 3.71
N ARG A 111 -2.00 -25.70 4.28
CA ARG A 111 -2.50 -26.95 3.67
C ARG A 111 -3.99 -27.19 3.89
N THR A 112 -4.61 -26.45 4.80
CA THR A 112 -6.06 -26.52 5.06
C THR A 112 -6.83 -25.54 4.18
N THR A 113 -8.17 -25.60 4.22
CA THR A 113 -9.06 -24.73 3.46
C THR A 113 -9.90 -23.87 4.39
N PHE A 114 -10.69 -22.96 3.85
CA PHE A 114 -11.68 -22.23 4.64
C PHE A 114 -12.73 -23.20 5.24
N PRO A 115 -13.16 -23.05 6.51
CA PRO A 115 -12.85 -21.95 7.44
C PRO A 115 -11.62 -22.12 8.35
N GLU A 116 -10.95 -23.27 8.33
CA GLU A 116 -9.76 -23.53 9.18
C GLU A 116 -8.57 -22.64 8.80
N ARG A 117 -8.43 -22.35 7.50
CA ARG A 117 -7.52 -21.36 6.94
C ARG A 117 -8.28 -20.14 6.44
N ILE A 118 -7.82 -18.94 6.79
CA ILE A 118 -8.36 -17.69 6.27
C ILE A 118 -7.24 -16.96 5.52
N ARG A 119 -7.42 -16.82 4.21
CA ARG A 119 -6.52 -16.06 3.33
C ARG A 119 -6.98 -14.62 3.24
N ILE A 120 -6.07 -13.70 3.43
CA ILE A 120 -6.36 -12.28 3.52
C ILE A 120 -5.61 -11.53 2.40
N GLN A 121 -6.35 -10.75 1.62
CA GLN A 121 -5.77 -9.77 0.70
C GLN A 121 -5.94 -8.37 1.30
N VAL A 122 -4.82 -7.70 1.54
CA VAL A 122 -4.73 -6.33 2.01
C VAL A 122 -4.79 -5.38 0.81
N LYS A 123 -5.53 -4.29 0.98
CA LYS A 123 -5.48 -3.12 0.09
C LYS A 123 -5.38 -1.87 0.93
N ASN A 124 -4.64 -0.87 0.47
CA ASN A 124 -4.48 0.37 1.20
C ASN A 124 -4.86 1.57 0.32
N SER A 125 -5.32 2.64 0.97
CA SER A 125 -5.51 3.95 0.34
C SER A 125 -5.47 5.03 1.41
N ALA A 126 -4.96 6.20 1.07
CA ALA A 126 -4.81 7.32 2.00
C ALA A 126 -5.51 8.57 1.42
N SER A 127 -6.08 9.39 2.29
CA SER A 127 -6.68 10.67 1.90
C SER A 127 -5.61 11.75 1.64
N LEU A 128 -4.41 11.60 2.20
CA LEU A 128 -3.25 12.44 1.92
C LEU A 128 -2.08 11.59 1.39
N GLN A 129 -1.48 12.01 0.28
CA GLN A 129 -0.42 11.27 -0.41
C GLN A 129 0.96 11.89 -0.16
N SER A 130 2.02 11.08 -0.16
CA SER A 130 3.40 11.54 0.04
C SER A 130 3.83 12.61 -0.98
N TRP A 131 3.35 12.56 -2.22
CA TRP A 131 3.65 13.57 -3.25
C TRP A 131 2.76 14.82 -3.20
N ASN A 132 1.68 14.83 -2.40
CA ASN A 132 0.78 15.97 -2.23
C ASN A 132 1.13 16.83 -0.99
N GLN A 133 2.26 16.55 -0.32
CA GLN A 133 2.69 17.33 0.85
C GLN A 133 2.86 18.82 0.54
N ALA A 134 3.38 19.15 -0.64
CA ALA A 134 3.69 20.54 -1.00
C ALA A 134 2.45 21.41 -1.26
N ASN A 135 1.31 20.81 -1.60
CA ASN A 135 0.10 21.54 -2.00
C ASN A 135 -1.14 21.19 -1.16
N GLY A 136 -1.02 20.23 -0.22
CA GLY A 136 -2.12 19.81 0.65
C GLY A 136 -3.30 19.16 -0.09
N GLN A 137 -3.12 18.74 -1.35
CA GLN A 137 -4.22 18.20 -2.14
C GLN A 137 -4.66 16.83 -1.61
N LYS A 138 -5.94 16.75 -1.29
CA LYS A 138 -6.60 15.53 -0.83
C LYS A 138 -6.89 14.62 -2.01
N THR A 139 -6.73 13.32 -1.81
CA THR A 139 -7.17 12.30 -2.76
C THR A 139 -8.44 11.64 -2.27
N ASP A 140 -9.30 11.26 -3.20
CA ASP A 140 -10.49 10.45 -2.92
C ASP A 140 -10.08 8.96 -2.89
N PRO A 141 -10.05 8.32 -1.71
CA PRO A 141 -9.52 6.96 -1.56
C PRO A 141 -10.36 5.94 -2.32
N LEU A 142 -9.69 4.99 -2.95
CA LEU A 142 -10.30 3.98 -3.80
C LEU A 142 -9.54 2.66 -3.68
N PHE A 143 -10.28 1.58 -3.47
CA PHE A 143 -9.79 0.22 -3.43
C PHE A 143 -10.28 -0.55 -4.65
N SER A 144 -9.41 -1.42 -5.18
CA SER A 144 -9.73 -2.31 -6.30
C SER A 144 -9.69 -3.76 -5.82
N LEU A 145 -10.84 -4.43 -5.87
CA LEU A 145 -10.98 -5.86 -5.58
C LEU A 145 -10.95 -6.60 -6.92
N THR A 146 -9.90 -7.38 -7.15
CA THR A 146 -9.60 -7.95 -8.47
C THR A 146 -9.91 -9.44 -8.51
N TRP A 147 -10.79 -9.82 -9.43
CA TRP A 147 -11.02 -11.21 -9.82
C TRP A 147 -10.04 -11.59 -10.92
N ARG A 148 -9.34 -12.72 -10.76
CA ARG A 148 -8.25 -13.14 -11.64
C ARG A 148 -8.09 -14.65 -11.68
N LYS A 149 -7.29 -15.14 -12.63
CA LYS A 149 -6.80 -16.52 -12.64
C LYS A 149 -5.73 -16.72 -11.57
N LYS A 150 -5.60 -17.96 -11.08
CA LYS A 150 -4.44 -18.40 -10.30
C LYS A 150 -3.16 -18.10 -11.07
N PRO A 151 -2.13 -17.52 -10.44
CA PRO A 151 -0.84 -17.35 -11.11
C PRO A 151 -0.28 -18.70 -11.56
N TYR A 152 0.23 -18.77 -12.79
CA TYR A 152 0.68 -20.03 -13.41
C TYR A 152 1.82 -20.72 -12.62
N TYR A 153 2.63 -19.93 -11.91
CA TYR A 153 3.76 -20.41 -11.13
C TYR A 153 3.35 -21.02 -9.78
N PHE A 154 2.15 -20.71 -9.27
CA PHE A 154 1.78 -21.06 -7.90
C PHE A 154 1.76 -22.57 -7.65
N GLU A 155 1.20 -23.35 -8.58
CA GLU A 155 1.17 -24.81 -8.45
C GLU A 155 2.58 -25.43 -8.53
N ARG A 156 3.50 -24.78 -9.25
CA ARG A 156 4.89 -25.22 -9.41
C ARG A 156 5.71 -24.94 -8.15
N ASP A 157 5.56 -23.73 -7.60
CA ASP A 157 6.37 -23.25 -6.49
C ASP A 157 5.83 -23.69 -5.13
N ASP A 158 4.50 -23.85 -5.01
CA ASP A 158 3.78 -24.24 -3.80
C ASP A 158 2.82 -25.43 -4.05
N PRO A 159 3.35 -26.59 -4.48
CA PRO A 159 2.51 -27.74 -4.84
C PRO A 159 1.70 -28.25 -3.65
N GLY A 160 0.41 -28.51 -3.90
CA GLY A 160 -0.51 -29.04 -2.89
C GLY A 160 -1.02 -28.02 -1.87
N ILE A 161 -0.69 -26.72 -2.01
CA ILE A 161 -1.35 -25.65 -1.27
C ILE A 161 -2.70 -25.35 -1.96
N PRO A 162 -3.85 -25.54 -1.28
CA PRO A 162 -5.15 -25.34 -1.90
C PRO A 162 -5.33 -23.90 -2.38
N CYS A 163 -5.67 -23.73 -3.65
CA CYS A 163 -5.95 -22.43 -4.28
C CYS A 163 -6.81 -22.64 -5.53
N GLU A 164 -7.91 -21.89 -5.63
CA GLU A 164 -8.85 -21.94 -6.74
C GLU A 164 -8.17 -21.55 -8.05
N THR A 165 -8.64 -22.09 -9.18
CA THR A 165 -8.10 -21.78 -10.51
C THR A 165 -8.40 -20.34 -10.95
N GLU A 166 -9.45 -19.73 -10.40
CA GLU A 166 -9.83 -18.34 -10.57
C GLU A 166 -10.66 -17.84 -9.38
N GLY A 167 -10.70 -16.53 -9.17
CA GLY A 167 -11.47 -15.91 -8.10
C GLY A 167 -10.85 -14.59 -7.65
N PHE A 168 -11.29 -14.10 -6.49
CA PHE A 168 -10.53 -13.11 -5.73
C PHE A 168 -9.28 -13.72 -5.06
N LEU A 169 -9.19 -15.06 -5.01
CA LEU A 169 -8.08 -15.84 -4.46
C LEU A 169 -7.75 -15.52 -2.98
N CYS A 170 -8.75 -15.03 -2.26
CA CYS A 170 -8.71 -14.78 -0.82
C CYS A 170 -10.12 -15.00 -0.24
N ASP A 171 -10.17 -15.15 1.08
CA ASP A 171 -11.41 -15.36 1.83
C ASP A 171 -11.90 -14.02 2.44
N LEU A 172 -10.96 -13.14 2.78
CA LEU A 172 -11.19 -11.81 3.34
C LEU A 172 -10.37 -10.75 2.61
N PHE A 173 -11.00 -9.62 2.29
CA PHE A 173 -10.26 -8.37 2.05
C PHE A 173 -10.19 -7.55 3.33
N ILE A 174 -8.99 -7.04 3.65
CA ILE A 174 -8.83 -5.98 4.64
C ILE A 174 -8.42 -4.71 3.91
N LEU A 175 -9.29 -3.69 3.95
CA LEU A 175 -9.06 -2.41 3.30
C LEU A 175 -8.58 -1.39 4.34
N CYS A 176 -7.32 -1.00 4.27
CA CYS A 176 -6.70 -0.02 5.14
C CYS A 176 -6.91 1.39 4.57
N HIS A 177 -7.68 2.20 5.28
CA HIS A 177 -7.90 3.60 4.94
C HIS A 177 -7.18 4.49 5.95
N HIS A 178 -6.30 5.36 5.49
CA HIS A 178 -5.78 6.47 6.29
C HIS A 178 -6.61 7.74 5.99
N PRO A 179 -7.54 8.16 6.88
CA PRO A 179 -8.48 9.24 6.60
C PRO A 179 -7.92 10.63 6.93
N VAL A 180 -6.80 10.72 7.66
CA VAL A 180 -6.28 12.01 8.15
C VAL A 180 -5.82 12.87 6.97
N THR A 181 -6.33 14.09 6.90
CA THR A 181 -6.08 15.02 5.78
C THR A 181 -5.28 16.26 6.17
N ASP A 182 -5.14 16.52 7.47
CA ASP A 182 -4.33 17.62 7.96
C ASP A 182 -2.85 17.21 7.95
N ILE A 183 -2.02 17.95 7.23
CA ILE A 183 -0.61 17.65 7.06
C ILE A 183 0.19 17.77 8.37
N GLY A 184 -0.28 18.58 9.32
CA GLY A 184 0.38 18.77 10.61
C GLY A 184 0.23 17.58 11.55
N THR A 185 -0.80 16.75 11.35
CA THR A 185 -1.16 15.64 12.24
C THR A 185 -1.16 14.28 11.55
N ALA A 186 -1.19 14.24 10.22
CA ALA A 186 -1.15 13.01 9.44
C ALA A 186 0.19 12.26 9.61
N ASP A 187 0.12 11.10 10.26
CA ASP A 187 1.21 10.15 10.38
C ASP A 187 0.71 8.75 10.00
N GLN A 188 1.12 8.29 8.83
CA GLN A 188 0.77 6.96 8.32
C GLN A 188 1.54 5.85 9.03
N ARG A 189 2.58 6.19 9.80
CA ARG A 189 3.33 5.25 10.64
C ARG A 189 2.63 4.99 11.97
N ASP A 190 1.65 5.80 12.33
CA ASP A 190 0.84 5.60 13.54
C ASP A 190 -0.34 4.65 13.22
N PRO A 191 -0.36 3.42 13.76
CA PRO A 191 -1.44 2.47 13.54
C PRO A 191 -2.81 3.00 13.98
N GLY A 192 -2.85 3.90 14.97
CA GLY A 192 -4.08 4.50 15.48
C GLY A 192 -4.77 5.44 14.48
N GLN A 193 -4.09 5.84 13.40
CA GLN A 193 -4.66 6.68 12.35
C GLN A 193 -5.26 5.89 11.18
N TRP A 194 -5.38 4.56 11.28
CA TRP A 194 -5.90 3.71 10.22
C TRP A 194 -7.27 3.12 10.57
N ASP A 195 -8.18 3.22 9.60
CA ASP A 195 -9.47 2.53 9.58
C ASP A 195 -9.33 1.22 8.79
N PHE A 196 -9.86 0.11 9.33
CA PHE A 196 -9.81 -1.20 8.67
C PHE A 196 -11.21 -1.69 8.32
N TYR A 197 -11.53 -1.82 7.04
CA TYR A 197 -12.78 -2.45 6.60
C TYR A 197 -12.54 -3.94 6.35
N LEU A 198 -13.37 -4.78 6.98
CA LEU A 198 -13.32 -6.24 6.87
C LEU A 198 -14.39 -6.72 5.91
N LEU A 199 -13.99 -7.24 4.75
CA LEU A 199 -14.87 -7.57 3.65
C LEU A 199 -14.75 -9.06 3.29
N PRO A 200 -15.59 -9.94 3.88
CA PRO A 200 -15.57 -11.36 3.53
C PRO A 200 -16.02 -11.56 2.08
N VAL A 201 -15.44 -12.54 1.39
CA VAL A 201 -15.73 -12.86 -0.02
C VAL A 201 -16.88 -13.87 -0.15
N HIS A 202 -17.15 -14.62 0.91
CA HIS A 202 -18.19 -15.64 0.97
C HIS A 202 -18.93 -15.60 2.31
N GLY A 203 -19.95 -16.44 2.45
CA GLY A 203 -20.82 -16.49 3.62
C GLY A 203 -21.95 -15.45 3.59
N PRO A 204 -22.84 -15.46 4.59
CA PRO A 204 -24.02 -14.59 4.66
C PRO A 204 -23.67 -13.09 4.67
N ASN A 205 -22.48 -12.72 5.15
CA ASN A 205 -22.03 -11.34 5.25
C ASN A 205 -21.12 -10.92 4.09
N SER A 206 -21.06 -11.69 2.99
CA SER A 206 -20.20 -11.38 1.84
C SER A 206 -20.33 -9.93 1.39
N ALA A 207 -19.20 -9.24 1.29
CA ALA A 207 -19.10 -7.86 0.81
C ALA A 207 -19.02 -7.77 -0.73
N VAL A 208 -19.09 -8.91 -1.42
CA VAL A 208 -19.23 -9.01 -2.87
C VAL A 208 -20.60 -9.59 -3.18
N THR A 209 -21.38 -8.83 -3.97
CA THR A 209 -22.72 -9.26 -4.35
C THR A 209 -22.67 -10.41 -5.36
N GLN A 210 -23.72 -11.23 -5.41
CA GLN A 210 -23.83 -12.32 -6.39
C GLN A 210 -23.72 -11.81 -7.84
N ALA A 211 -24.29 -10.63 -8.12
CA ALA A 211 -24.19 -9.99 -9.42
C ALA A 211 -22.73 -9.60 -9.78
N GLU A 212 -21.96 -9.10 -8.82
CA GLU A 212 -20.53 -8.81 -9.03
C GLU A 212 -19.72 -10.07 -9.29
N LEU A 213 -20.00 -11.16 -8.56
CA LEU A 213 -19.36 -12.46 -8.77
C LEU A 213 -19.63 -13.01 -10.18
N GLN A 214 -20.91 -13.04 -10.57
CA GLN A 214 -21.33 -13.53 -11.89
C GLN A 214 -20.72 -12.70 -13.02
N TRP A 215 -20.77 -11.37 -12.91
CA TRP A 215 -20.16 -10.48 -13.89
C TRP A 215 -18.65 -10.69 -13.99
N ALA A 216 -17.96 -10.80 -12.85
CA ALA A 216 -16.50 -10.96 -12.83
C ALA A 216 -16.07 -12.27 -13.48
N GLN A 217 -16.79 -13.36 -13.18
CA GLN A 217 -16.58 -14.68 -13.76
C GLN A 217 -16.87 -14.67 -15.26
N GLN A 218 -18.01 -14.13 -15.69
CA GLN A 218 -18.38 -14.04 -17.10
C GLN A 218 -17.33 -13.26 -17.89
N LYS A 219 -16.90 -12.09 -17.38
CA LYS A 219 -15.89 -11.27 -18.04
C LYS A 219 -14.55 -11.99 -18.20
N LEU A 220 -14.12 -12.75 -17.20
CA LEU A 220 -12.89 -13.54 -17.29
C LEU A 220 -13.02 -14.67 -18.32
N ARG A 221 -14.17 -15.36 -18.36
CA ARG A 221 -14.45 -16.44 -19.33
C ARG A 221 -14.48 -15.93 -20.77
N GLU A 222 -15.15 -14.82 -21.01
CA GLU A 222 -15.34 -14.25 -22.36
C GLU A 222 -14.07 -13.61 -22.91
N THR A 223 -13.32 -12.90 -22.06
CA THR A 223 -12.20 -12.05 -22.53
C THR A 223 -10.83 -12.59 -22.15
N GLY A 224 -10.75 -13.56 -21.23
CA GLY A 224 -9.50 -14.00 -20.61
C GLY A 224 -8.85 -12.96 -19.70
N ARG A 225 -9.47 -11.79 -19.48
CA ARG A 225 -8.89 -10.67 -18.73
C ARG A 225 -9.43 -10.60 -17.31
N ASN A 226 -8.55 -10.20 -16.38
CA ASN A 226 -8.92 -9.88 -15.01
C ASN A 226 -10.00 -8.78 -14.98
N SER A 227 -10.84 -8.83 -13.96
CA SER A 227 -11.88 -7.84 -13.72
C SER A 227 -11.73 -7.27 -12.32
N SER A 228 -12.19 -6.04 -12.10
CA SER A 228 -12.07 -5.41 -10.79
C SER A 228 -13.33 -4.65 -10.45
N THR A 229 -13.72 -4.75 -9.19
CA THR A 229 -14.78 -3.94 -8.61
C THR A 229 -14.15 -2.94 -7.65
N GLN A 230 -14.70 -1.73 -7.63
CA GLN A 230 -14.14 -0.65 -6.82
C GLN A 230 -14.93 -0.48 -5.52
N ARG A 231 -14.22 -0.09 -4.46
CA ARG A 231 -14.78 0.31 -3.16
C ARG A 231 -14.21 1.66 -2.76
N ARG A 232 -15.06 2.54 -2.23
CA ARG A 232 -14.65 3.81 -1.62
C ARG A 232 -15.07 3.78 -0.16
N PRO A 233 -14.34 4.41 0.77
CA PRO A 233 -14.75 4.49 2.17
C PRO A 233 -16.21 4.95 2.34
N SER A 234 -16.63 5.98 1.59
CA SER A 234 -18.00 6.50 1.63
C SER A 234 -19.05 5.47 1.20
N THR A 235 -18.76 4.67 0.18
CA THR A 235 -19.70 3.67 -0.36
C THR A 235 -19.68 2.35 0.43
N LEU A 236 -18.62 2.10 1.18
CA LEU A 236 -18.56 1.02 2.18
C LEU A 236 -19.47 1.34 3.35
N ARG A 237 -19.33 2.53 3.96
CA ARG A 237 -20.14 2.94 5.11
C ARG A 237 -21.62 3.04 4.78
N SER A 238 -21.98 3.61 3.62
CA SER A 238 -23.39 3.77 3.28
C SER A 238 -24.06 2.47 2.84
N GLY A 239 -23.30 1.52 2.28
CA GLY A 239 -23.82 0.42 1.47
C GLY A 239 -24.49 0.94 0.18
N ILE A 240 -24.10 0.43 -0.98
CA ILE A 240 -24.73 0.81 -2.25
C ILE A 240 -24.83 -0.38 -3.19
N ARG A 241 -25.76 -0.31 -4.16
CA ARG A 241 -25.89 -1.30 -5.24
C ARG A 241 -26.05 -2.73 -4.72
N GLY A 242 -26.85 -2.89 -3.67
CA GLY A 242 -27.11 -4.19 -3.02
C GLY A 242 -26.04 -4.66 -2.04
N ARG A 243 -24.98 -3.87 -1.81
CA ARG A 243 -23.96 -4.14 -0.77
C ARG A 243 -24.47 -3.64 0.57
N GLN A 244 -24.19 -4.41 1.63
CA GLN A 244 -24.46 -3.99 3.00
C GLN A 244 -23.48 -2.89 3.45
N PRO A 245 -23.92 -1.96 4.31
CA PRO A 245 -23.03 -1.07 5.05
C PRO A 245 -21.91 -1.84 5.76
N CYS A 246 -20.71 -1.29 5.72
CA CYS A 246 -19.56 -1.81 6.45
C CYS A 246 -18.88 -0.67 7.18
N GLU A 247 -18.98 -0.69 8.51
CA GLU A 247 -18.19 0.20 9.35
C GLU A 247 -16.76 -0.34 9.52
N PRO A 248 -15.74 0.52 9.51
CA PRO A 248 -14.39 0.09 9.81
C PRO A 248 -14.21 -0.17 11.30
N VAL A 249 -13.16 -0.92 11.60
CA VAL A 249 -12.65 -1.11 12.96
C VAL A 249 -11.31 -0.38 13.11
N GLY A 250 -10.96 0.00 14.33
CA GLY A 250 -9.62 0.49 14.66
C GLY A 250 -8.64 -0.67 14.83
N ILE A 251 -7.34 -0.36 14.92
CA ILE A 251 -6.29 -1.38 15.05
C ILE A 251 -6.46 -2.28 16.29
N SER A 252 -6.94 -1.72 17.42
CA SER A 252 -7.16 -2.47 18.66
C SER A 252 -8.29 -3.50 18.57
N ASP A 253 -9.23 -3.29 17.66
CA ASP A 253 -10.38 -4.18 17.44
C ASP A 253 -10.09 -5.21 16.33
N LEU A 254 -8.94 -5.11 15.66
CA LEU A 254 -8.53 -6.01 14.59
C LEU A 254 -7.95 -7.31 15.17
N THR A 255 -8.84 -8.21 15.58
CA THR A 255 -8.50 -9.50 16.18
C THR A 255 -8.93 -10.67 15.30
N ILE A 256 -8.37 -11.86 15.54
CA ILE A 256 -8.78 -13.09 14.85
C ILE A 256 -10.26 -13.40 15.11
N ASP A 257 -10.75 -13.21 16.33
CA ASP A 257 -12.16 -13.42 16.67
C ASP A 257 -13.06 -12.42 15.94
N ARG A 258 -12.64 -11.16 15.82
CA ARG A 258 -13.36 -10.18 15.02
C ARG A 258 -13.43 -10.60 13.56
N ILE A 259 -12.32 -11.08 12.98
CA ILE A 259 -12.27 -11.60 11.61
C ILE A 259 -13.24 -12.79 11.46
N ARG A 260 -13.17 -13.78 12.35
CA ARG A 260 -14.06 -14.96 12.31
C ARG A 260 -15.53 -14.55 12.38
N ALA A 261 -15.88 -13.60 13.25
CA ALA A 261 -17.23 -13.07 13.38
C ALA A 261 -17.74 -12.41 12.08
N THR A 262 -16.85 -11.85 11.24
CA THR A 262 -17.28 -11.20 9.99
C THR A 262 -17.90 -12.16 9.00
N PHE A 263 -17.53 -13.44 9.00
CA PHE A 263 -18.11 -14.44 8.09
C PHE A 263 -19.54 -14.86 8.49
N GLY A 264 -20.00 -14.47 9.69
CA GLY A 264 -21.27 -14.90 10.28
C GLY A 264 -21.17 -16.28 10.95
N THR A 265 -22.04 -16.53 11.93
CA THR A 265 -22.26 -17.89 12.47
C THR A 265 -22.97 -18.73 11.42
N ARG A 266 -22.45 -19.94 11.14
CA ARG A 266 -23.18 -20.96 10.36
C ARG A 266 -24.45 -21.39 11.07
#